data_AF-A0A7S1DW49-F1
#
_entry.id   AF-A0A7S1DW49-F1
#
_cell.length_a   1.000
_cell.length_b   1.000
_cell.length_c   1.000
_cell.angle_alpha   90.00
_cell.angle_beta   90.00
_cell.angle_gamma   90.00
#
_symmetry.space_group_name_H-M   'P 1'
#
loop_
_entity.id
_entity.type
_entity.pdbx_description
1 polymer ?
#
loop_
_entity_poly.entity_id
_entity_poly.type
_entity_poly.pdbx_seq_one_letter_code
_entity_poly.pdbx_strand_id
1 'polypeptide(L)'
;RLALEAAFRPLIAHPLDWIPTHLSQNVRFVCSALTGSEAHRKLEGRGWNTVDVPNLDEDSRRAIIESWMKQRSLKPQKEVVARILGRGTAENAFFLVQVLRGIQVPNDMKPSGSIGKTLFSRTSRELVRVVLDSLDTAGGHDVVGMSEDFLCMIAVSRRGLSEYELLNILQVPRAVVSRFYLAARQVLQVY
;
A
#
# COMPACT_ATOMS: atom_id res chain seq x y z
N ARG A 1 18.62 -21.66 32.29
CA ARG A 1 18.57 -21.35 30.83
C ARG A 1 17.71 -22.36 30.04
N LEU A 2 16.68 -22.98 30.65
CA LEU A 2 15.86 -24.04 30.02
C LEU A 2 14.35 -23.96 30.40
N ALA A 3 13.89 -22.87 31.02
CA ALA A 3 12.51 -22.75 31.52
C ALA A 3 11.70 -21.58 30.92
N LEU A 4 12.29 -20.78 30.01
CA LEU A 4 11.65 -19.62 29.40
C LEU A 4 11.20 -19.84 27.94
N GLU A 5 11.60 -20.95 27.31
CA GLU A 5 11.22 -21.25 25.91
C GLU A 5 9.83 -21.88 25.77
N ALA A 6 9.21 -22.35 26.86
CA ALA A 6 7.89 -22.98 26.83
C ALA A 6 6.71 -21.99 26.85
N ALA A 7 6.95 -20.70 27.15
CA ALA A 7 5.89 -19.70 27.33
C ALA A 7 5.55 -18.91 26.05
N PHE A 8 6.31 -19.08 24.97
CA PHE A 8 6.05 -18.48 23.66
C PHE A 8 5.62 -19.55 22.65
N ARG A 9 4.59 -20.34 22.98
CA ARG A 9 3.76 -20.90 21.90
C ARG A 9 3.07 -19.71 21.25
N PRO A 10 3.29 -19.40 19.95
CA PRO A 10 2.39 -18.49 19.27
C PRO A 10 0.99 -19.07 19.47
N LEU A 11 0.08 -18.29 20.06
CA LEU A 11 -1.35 -18.56 19.93
C LEU A 11 -1.58 -18.62 18.42
N ILE A 12 -1.67 -19.83 17.87
CA ILE A 12 -2.06 -20.05 16.49
C ILE A 12 -3.54 -19.66 16.47
N ALA A 13 -3.79 -18.36 16.34
CA ALA A 13 -5.13 -17.86 16.06
C ALA A 13 -5.48 -18.41 14.69
N HIS A 14 -6.36 -19.41 14.66
CA HIS A 14 -6.84 -19.92 13.39
C HIS A 14 -7.53 -18.75 12.66
N PRO A 15 -7.23 -18.56 11.37
CA PRO A 15 -7.77 -17.44 10.64
C PRO A 15 -9.30 -17.52 10.67
N LEU A 16 -9.91 -16.38 11.04
CA LEU A 16 -11.36 -16.11 11.09
C LEU A 16 -12.16 -16.73 12.24
N ASP A 17 -11.51 -17.32 13.25
CA ASP A 17 -12.21 -17.81 14.46
C ASP A 17 -12.84 -16.67 15.28
N TRP A 18 -12.29 -15.47 15.15
CA TRP A 18 -12.83 -14.26 15.77
C TRP A 18 -14.08 -13.71 15.06
N ILE A 19 -14.36 -14.13 13.82
CA ILE A 19 -15.52 -13.64 13.06
C ILE A 19 -16.76 -14.41 13.50
N PRO A 20 -17.79 -13.72 14.02
CA PRO A 20 -19.04 -14.36 14.41
C PRO A 20 -19.65 -15.20 13.27
N THR A 21 -20.21 -16.35 13.61
CA THR A 21 -20.95 -17.19 12.65
C THR A 21 -22.30 -16.59 12.29
N HIS A 22 -22.87 -15.75 13.17
CA HIS A 22 -24.12 -15.04 12.94
C HIS A 22 -23.91 -13.53 13.11
N LEU A 23 -24.23 -12.77 12.06
CA LEU A 23 -24.26 -11.31 12.08
C LEU A 23 -25.70 -10.84 12.23
N SER A 24 -25.92 -9.80 13.03
CA SER A 24 -27.25 -9.18 13.14
C SER A 24 -27.63 -8.49 11.83
N GLN A 25 -28.93 -8.34 11.55
CA GLN A 25 -29.43 -7.77 10.29
C GLN A 25 -28.96 -6.31 10.04
N ASN A 26 -28.55 -5.61 11.10
CA ASN A 26 -28.07 -4.22 11.05
C ASN A 26 -26.55 -4.11 10.84
N VAL A 27 -25.83 -5.23 10.72
CA VAL A 27 -24.38 -5.25 10.54
C VAL A 27 -24.04 -5.84 9.18
N ARG A 28 -23.31 -5.07 8.38
CA ARG A 28 -22.69 -5.56 7.13
C ARG A 28 -21.22 -5.78 7.41
N PHE A 29 -20.72 -6.97 7.08
CA PHE A 29 -19.29 -7.27 7.16
C PHE A 29 -18.75 -7.48 5.76
N VAL A 30 -17.69 -6.75 5.43
CA VAL A 30 -16.99 -6.85 4.14
C VAL A 30 -15.54 -7.17 4.47
N CYS A 31 -15.02 -8.23 3.85
CA CYS A 31 -13.63 -8.64 4.01
C CYS A 31 -13.01 -8.96 2.66
N SER A 32 -11.72 -8.67 2.53
CA SER A 32 -10.91 -9.08 1.39
C SER A 32 -9.98 -10.23 1.81
N ALA A 33 -9.83 -11.21 0.92
CA ALA A 33 -8.91 -12.32 1.10
C ALA A 33 -8.30 -12.68 -0.26
N LEU A 34 -7.07 -13.20 -0.25
CA LEU A 34 -6.47 -13.76 -1.45
C LEU A 34 -7.18 -15.05 -1.84
N THR A 35 -7.50 -15.20 -3.12
CA THR A 35 -8.10 -16.41 -3.67
C THR A 35 -7.25 -17.63 -3.31
N GLY A 36 -7.89 -18.68 -2.81
CA GLY A 36 -7.23 -19.92 -2.39
C GLY A 36 -6.56 -19.88 -1.00
N SER A 37 -6.51 -18.72 -0.33
CA SER A 37 -6.04 -18.64 1.06
C SER A 37 -6.93 -19.45 2.01
N GLU A 38 -6.42 -19.81 3.19
CA GLU A 38 -7.21 -20.49 4.22
C GLU A 38 -8.44 -19.66 4.62
N ALA A 39 -8.29 -18.34 4.73
CA ALA A 39 -9.38 -17.41 4.99
C ALA A 39 -10.47 -17.47 3.90
N HIS A 40 -10.08 -17.45 2.63
CA HIS A 40 -11.01 -17.56 1.51
C HIS A 40 -11.82 -18.85 1.56
N ARG A 41 -11.15 -20.00 1.72
CA ARG A 41 -11.81 -21.32 1.80
C ARG A 41 -12.77 -21.44 2.99
N LYS A 42 -12.43 -20.84 4.14
CA LYS A 42 -13.31 -20.81 5.31
C LYS A 42 -14.54 -19.94 5.11
N LEU A 43 -14.42 -18.78 4.45
CA LEU A 43 -15.56 -17.91 4.17
C LEU A 43 -16.51 -18.54 3.13
N GLU A 44 -15.94 -19.16 2.10
CA GLU A 44 -16.67 -19.93 1.10
C GLU A 44 -17.46 -21.08 1.76
N GLY A 45 -16.81 -21.85 2.65
CA GLY A 45 -17.47 -22.91 3.43
C GLY A 45 -18.55 -22.41 4.41
N ARG A 46 -18.51 -21.13 4.81
CA ARG A 46 -19.55 -20.48 5.61
C ARG A 46 -20.71 -19.93 4.76
N GLY A 47 -20.68 -20.11 3.42
CA GLY A 47 -21.74 -19.66 2.52
C GLY A 47 -21.82 -18.13 2.37
N TRP A 48 -20.71 -17.42 2.55
CA TRP A 48 -20.67 -15.98 2.37
C TRP A 48 -20.78 -15.60 0.89
N ASN A 49 -21.42 -14.46 0.59
CA ASN A 49 -21.43 -13.90 -0.76
C ASN A 49 -20.02 -13.45 -1.13
N THR A 50 -19.44 -14.08 -2.15
CA THR A 50 -18.12 -13.76 -2.67
C THR A 50 -18.23 -12.96 -3.96
N VAL A 51 -17.32 -11.99 -4.13
CA VAL A 51 -17.15 -11.24 -5.37
C VAL A 51 -15.68 -11.30 -5.73
N ASP A 52 -15.38 -11.88 -6.88
CA ASP A 52 -14.02 -11.91 -7.40
C ASP A 52 -13.64 -10.54 -7.95
N VAL A 53 -12.47 -10.04 -7.53
CA VAL A 53 -11.88 -8.80 -8.04
C VAL A 53 -10.67 -9.19 -8.88
N PRO A 54 -10.82 -9.33 -10.20
CA PRO A 54 -9.73 -9.72 -11.07
C PRO A 54 -8.70 -8.60 -11.21
N ASN A 55 -7.55 -8.95 -11.77
CA ASN A 55 -6.59 -7.99 -12.29
C ASN A 55 -7.24 -7.07 -13.34
N LEU A 56 -6.67 -5.87 -13.51
CA LEU A 56 -7.15 -4.93 -14.52
C LEU A 56 -6.84 -5.42 -15.94
N ASP A 57 -7.87 -5.52 -16.77
CA ASP A 57 -7.70 -5.69 -18.20
C ASP A 57 -7.12 -4.43 -18.88
N GLU A 58 -6.76 -4.53 -20.16
CA GLU A 58 -6.16 -3.40 -20.87
C GLU A 58 -7.07 -2.17 -20.97
N ASP A 59 -8.36 -2.37 -21.21
CA ASP A 59 -9.32 -1.28 -21.38
C ASP A 59 -9.56 -0.53 -20.06
N SER A 60 -9.66 -1.26 -18.95
CA SER A 60 -9.74 -0.73 -17.60
C SER A 60 -8.47 0.04 -17.24
N ARG A 61 -7.29 -0.51 -17.56
CA ARG A 61 -6.02 0.20 -17.37
C ARG A 61 -5.98 1.51 -18.16
N ARG A 62 -6.40 1.49 -19.43
CA ARG A 62 -6.45 2.68 -20.30
C ARG A 62 -7.41 3.73 -19.74
N ALA A 63 -8.62 3.33 -19.33
CA ALA A 63 -9.62 4.22 -18.75
C ALA A 63 -9.12 4.89 -17.46
N ILE A 64 -8.42 4.15 -16.59
CA ILE A 64 -7.82 4.70 -15.37
C ILE A 64 -6.75 5.75 -15.71
N ILE A 65 -5.85 5.45 -16.66
CA ILE A 65 -4.80 6.39 -17.09
C ILE A 65 -5.42 7.67 -17.65
N GLU A 66 -6.39 7.56 -18.54
CA GLU A 66 -7.05 8.70 -19.17
C GLU A 66 -7.81 9.56 -18.16
N SER A 67 -8.56 8.92 -17.26
CA SER A 67 -9.30 9.59 -16.19
C SER A 67 -8.34 10.35 -15.25
N TRP A 68 -7.24 9.71 -14.84
CA TRP A 68 -6.22 10.32 -13.98
C TRP A 68 -5.56 11.54 -14.64
N MET A 69 -5.15 11.41 -15.90
CA MET A 69 -4.51 12.50 -16.65
C MET A 69 -5.48 13.67 -16.84
N LYS A 70 -6.75 13.39 -17.17
CA LYS A 70 -7.80 14.40 -17.32
C LYS A 70 -8.03 15.17 -16.02
N GLN A 71 -8.11 14.48 -14.87
CA GLN A 71 -8.27 15.12 -13.56
C GLN A 71 -7.13 16.09 -13.23
N ARG A 72 -5.92 15.82 -13.73
CA ARG A 72 -4.73 16.67 -13.53
C ARG A 72 -4.47 17.64 -14.68
N SER A 73 -5.37 17.74 -15.66
CA SER A 73 -5.16 18.54 -16.88
C SER A 73 -3.86 18.23 -17.62
N LEU A 74 -3.40 16.98 -17.53
CA LEU A 74 -2.22 16.48 -18.22
C LEU A 74 -2.64 15.82 -19.55
N LYS A 75 -1.80 15.98 -20.57
CA LYS A 75 -1.98 15.29 -21.85
C LYS A 75 -1.22 13.96 -21.83
N PRO A 76 -1.90 12.82 -22.05
CA PRO A 76 -1.22 11.52 -22.10
C PRO A 76 -0.28 11.46 -23.31
N GLN A 77 1.01 11.28 -23.06
CA GLN A 77 1.99 11.01 -24.12
C GLN A 77 1.85 9.54 -24.55
N LYS A 78 1.65 9.30 -25.85
CA LYS A 78 1.36 7.97 -26.40
C LYS A 78 2.44 6.95 -26.02
N GLU A 79 3.70 7.38 -26.02
CA GLU A 79 4.86 6.57 -25.69
C GLU A 79 4.85 6.13 -24.22
N VAL A 80 4.43 7.01 -23.31
CA VAL A 80 4.34 6.72 -21.88
C VAL A 80 3.18 5.79 -21.59
N VAL A 81 2.01 6.04 -22.19
CA VAL A 81 0.85 5.16 -22.04
C VAL A 81 1.17 3.75 -22.55
N ALA A 82 1.77 3.65 -23.75
CA ALA A 82 2.19 2.36 -24.30
C ALA A 82 3.19 1.63 -23.39
N ARG A 83 4.15 2.36 -22.80
CA ARG A 83 5.10 1.79 -21.83
C ARG A 83 4.44 1.29 -20.55
N ILE A 84 3.43 1.99 -20.03
CA ILE A 84 2.70 1.56 -18.84
C ILE A 84 1.87 0.31 -19.16
N LEU A 85 1.09 0.34 -20.25
CA LEU A 85 0.22 -0.78 -20.65
C LEU A 85 1.01 -2.03 -21.02
N GLY A 86 2.20 -1.88 -21.61
CA GLY A 86 3.09 -2.99 -21.96
C GLY A 86 3.72 -3.72 -20.77
N ARG A 87 3.47 -3.29 -19.53
CA ARG A 87 3.94 -3.97 -18.32
C ARG A 87 2.86 -4.88 -17.76
N GLY A 88 3.16 -6.16 -17.58
CA GLY A 88 2.29 -7.09 -16.85
C GLY A 88 2.03 -6.65 -15.40
N THR A 89 2.96 -5.95 -14.76
CA THR A 89 2.75 -5.39 -13.41
C THR A 89 1.65 -4.32 -13.37
N ALA A 90 1.32 -3.68 -14.50
CA ALA A 90 0.26 -2.68 -14.57
C ALA A 90 -1.15 -3.28 -14.48
N GLU A 91 -1.29 -4.62 -14.60
CA GLU A 91 -2.52 -5.33 -14.26
C GLU A 91 -2.91 -5.17 -12.78
N ASN A 92 -1.92 -4.93 -11.91
CA ASN A 92 -2.16 -4.60 -10.52
C ASN A 92 -2.54 -3.11 -10.39
N ALA A 93 -3.75 -2.84 -9.93
CA ALA A 93 -4.26 -1.48 -9.74
C ALA A 93 -3.38 -0.62 -8.83
N PHE A 94 -2.82 -1.20 -7.76
CA PHE A 94 -1.90 -0.48 -6.87
C PHE A 94 -0.65 -0.03 -7.64
N PHE A 95 -0.05 -0.91 -8.46
CA PHE A 95 1.09 -0.54 -9.28
C PHE A 95 0.75 0.61 -10.23
N LEU A 96 -0.37 0.51 -10.95
CA LEU A 96 -0.81 1.54 -11.89
C LEU A 96 -0.99 2.89 -11.20
N VAL A 97 -1.69 2.93 -10.06
CA VAL A 97 -1.92 4.15 -9.29
C VAL A 97 -0.61 4.75 -8.76
N GLN A 98 0.33 3.95 -8.28
CA GLN A 98 1.61 4.49 -7.81
C GLN A 98 2.45 5.09 -8.95
N VAL A 99 2.46 4.47 -10.13
CA VAL A 99 3.10 5.05 -11.33
C VAL A 99 2.45 6.38 -11.70
N LEU A 100 1.11 6.42 -11.73
CA LEU A 100 0.34 7.62 -12.07
C LEU A 100 0.50 8.75 -11.03
N ARG A 101 0.62 8.41 -9.75
CA ARG A 101 0.91 9.38 -8.66
C ARG A 101 2.27 10.02 -8.78
N GLY A 102 3.25 9.29 -9.32
CA GLY A 102 4.55 9.86 -9.68
C GLY A 102 4.43 10.99 -10.69
N ILE A 103 3.41 10.97 -11.56
CA ILE A 103 3.22 11.95 -12.63
C ILE A 103 2.37 13.13 -12.10
N GLN A 104 3.04 14.22 -11.75
CA GLN A 104 2.37 15.46 -11.33
C GLN A 104 2.48 16.56 -12.38
N VAL A 105 3.61 16.65 -13.08
CA VAL A 105 3.88 17.65 -14.12
C VAL A 105 4.31 16.98 -15.42
N PRO A 106 4.23 17.67 -16.59
CA PRO A 106 4.63 17.09 -17.86
C PRO A 106 6.08 16.58 -17.90
N ASN A 107 6.99 17.18 -17.12
CA ASN A 107 8.38 16.72 -17.03
C ASN A 107 8.55 15.37 -16.34
N ASP A 108 7.58 14.95 -15.51
CA ASP A 108 7.64 13.67 -14.79
C ASP A 108 7.49 12.47 -15.73
N MET A 109 6.85 12.67 -16.89
CA MET A 109 6.67 11.67 -17.94
C MET A 109 7.97 11.31 -18.68
N LYS A 110 9.05 12.09 -18.49
CA LYS A 110 10.37 11.79 -19.07
C LYS A 110 11.02 10.61 -18.34
N PRO A 111 11.89 9.82 -18.99
CA PRO A 111 12.63 8.73 -18.32
C PRO A 111 13.48 9.19 -17.12
N SER A 112 13.97 10.43 -17.17
CA SER A 112 14.72 11.08 -16.07
C SER A 112 13.81 11.69 -14.99
N GLY A 113 12.49 11.71 -15.23
CA GLY A 113 11.50 12.21 -14.29
C GLY A 113 11.15 11.19 -13.21
N SER A 114 10.21 11.54 -12.35
CA SER A 114 9.72 10.69 -11.26
C SER A 114 9.16 9.36 -11.76
N ILE A 115 8.57 9.32 -12.97
CA ILE A 115 8.02 8.08 -13.54
C ILE A 115 9.11 7.03 -13.75
N GLY A 116 10.36 7.44 -14.00
CA GLY A 116 11.46 6.52 -14.29
C GLY A 116 11.65 5.52 -13.17
N LYS A 117 11.82 6.02 -11.93
CA LYS A 117 12.06 5.16 -10.75
C LYS A 117 10.95 4.13 -10.54
N THR A 118 9.70 4.53 -10.71
CA THR A 118 8.53 3.65 -10.50
C THR A 118 8.31 2.69 -11.68
N LEU A 119 8.48 3.16 -12.92
CA LEU A 119 8.28 2.37 -14.15
C LEU A 119 9.38 1.33 -14.38
N PHE A 120 10.56 1.51 -13.79
CA PHE A 120 11.64 0.51 -13.81
C PHE A 120 11.50 -0.59 -12.76
N SER A 121 10.59 -0.44 -11.78
CA SER A 121 10.33 -1.50 -10.81
C SER A 121 9.72 -2.72 -11.50
N ARG A 122 10.36 -3.88 -11.30
CA ARG A 122 9.98 -5.16 -11.91
C ARG A 122 9.03 -5.96 -11.03
N THR A 123 9.00 -5.65 -9.74
CA THR A 123 8.21 -6.38 -8.74
C THR A 123 7.45 -5.42 -7.84
N SER A 124 6.33 -5.88 -7.26
CA SER A 124 5.57 -5.10 -6.26
C SER A 124 6.44 -4.74 -5.05
N ARG A 125 7.41 -5.58 -4.69
CA ARG A 125 8.35 -5.31 -3.59
C ARG A 125 9.28 -4.13 -3.91
N GLU A 126 9.82 -4.09 -5.13
CA GLU A 126 10.63 -2.95 -5.57
C GLU A 126 9.81 -1.67 -5.60
N LEU A 127 8.56 -1.74 -6.05
CA LEU A 127 7.65 -0.59 -6.02
C LEU A 127 7.43 -0.05 -4.60
N VAL A 128 7.16 -0.95 -3.64
CA VAL A 128 7.02 -0.55 -2.22
C VAL A 128 8.30 0.11 -1.71
N ARG A 129 9.47 -0.39 -2.10
CA ARG A 129 10.75 0.20 -1.72
C ARG A 129 10.92 1.61 -2.27
N VAL A 130 10.64 1.82 -3.56
CA VAL A 130 10.65 3.14 -4.20
C VAL A 130 9.71 4.12 -3.49
N VAL A 131 8.54 3.63 -3.08
CA VAL A 131 7.58 4.41 -2.28
C VAL A 131 8.16 4.78 -0.91
N LEU A 132 8.73 3.83 -0.17
CA LEU A 132 9.33 4.09 1.14
C LEU A 132 10.51 5.07 1.05
N ASP A 133 11.39 4.90 0.06
CA ASP A 133 12.51 5.81 -0.20
C ASP A 133 12.01 7.25 -0.50
N SER A 134 10.87 7.37 -1.18
CA SER A 134 10.24 8.68 -1.42
C SER A 134 9.70 9.33 -0.15
N LEU A 135 9.20 8.52 0.80
CA LEU A 135 8.72 9.01 2.09
C LEU A 135 9.88 9.49 2.97
N ASP A 136 11.00 8.78 2.97
CA ASP A 136 12.24 9.21 3.65
C ASP A 136 12.71 10.55 3.11
N THR A 137 12.72 10.70 1.78
CA THR A 137 13.10 11.97 1.13
C THR A 137 12.15 13.11 1.52
N ALA A 138 10.85 12.84 1.69
CA ALA A 138 9.86 13.82 2.09
C ALA A 138 9.97 14.25 3.57
N GLY A 139 10.42 13.36 4.45
CA GLY A 139 10.74 13.67 5.85
C GLY A 139 11.92 14.64 5.98
N GLY A 140 12.85 14.58 5.02
CA GLY A 140 14.07 15.38 4.95
C GLY A 140 15.29 14.50 4.79
N HIS A 141 16.30 14.98 4.07
CA HIS A 141 17.49 14.19 3.70
C HIS A 141 18.34 13.71 4.90
N ASP A 142 18.08 14.24 6.10
CA ASP A 142 18.92 14.00 7.28
C ASP A 142 18.53 12.73 8.06
N VAL A 143 17.41 12.06 7.73
CA VAL A 143 16.94 10.88 8.47
C VAL A 143 16.61 9.71 7.52
N VAL A 144 17.65 8.98 7.12
CA VAL A 144 17.53 7.75 6.31
C VAL A 144 16.94 6.62 7.16
N GLY A 145 15.97 5.88 6.64
CA GLY A 145 15.36 4.73 7.34
C GLY A 145 14.22 5.11 8.29
N MET A 146 13.86 6.39 8.39
CA MET A 146 12.77 6.87 9.24
C MET A 146 11.44 6.19 8.92
N SER A 147 11.13 6.01 7.63
CA SER A 147 9.88 5.39 7.18
C SER A 147 9.79 3.94 7.65
N GLU A 148 10.89 3.21 7.61
CA GLU A 148 10.96 1.82 8.08
C GLU A 148 10.77 1.75 9.59
N ASP A 149 11.53 2.55 10.35
CA ASP A 149 11.44 2.59 11.81
C ASP A 149 10.04 3.01 12.27
N PHE A 150 9.47 4.04 11.66
CA PHE A 150 8.13 4.53 11.96
C PHE A 150 7.06 3.46 11.72
N LEU A 151 7.09 2.80 10.55
CA LEU A 151 6.13 1.75 10.22
C LEU A 151 6.33 0.49 11.06
N CYS A 152 7.57 0.15 11.39
CA CYS A 152 7.90 -0.96 12.29
C CYS A 152 7.34 -0.72 13.69
N MET A 153 7.54 0.49 14.24
CA MET A 153 6.98 0.91 15.54
C MET A 153 5.45 0.77 15.58
N ILE A 154 4.76 1.20 14.51
CA ILE A 154 3.31 1.00 14.40
C ILE A 154 2.97 -0.49 14.33
N ALA A 155 3.67 -1.26 13.50
CA ALA A 155 3.39 -2.68 13.31
C ALA A 155 3.57 -3.51 14.59
N VAL A 156 4.54 -3.17 15.44
CA VAL A 156 4.77 -3.86 16.72
C VAL A 156 3.88 -3.33 17.86
N SER A 157 3.24 -2.16 17.67
CA SER A 157 2.39 -1.57 18.70
C SER A 157 1.06 -2.33 18.83
N ARG A 158 0.76 -2.85 20.02
CA ARG A 158 -0.49 -3.59 20.28
C ARG A 158 -1.72 -2.69 20.41
N ARG A 159 -1.53 -1.41 20.75
CA ARG A 159 -2.60 -0.44 21.04
C ARG A 159 -2.48 0.85 20.22
N GLY A 160 -1.63 0.85 19.19
CA GLY A 160 -1.16 2.08 18.56
C GLY A 160 -0.13 2.80 19.44
N LEU A 161 0.48 3.84 18.87
CA LEU A 161 1.37 4.77 19.55
C LEU A 161 0.83 6.19 19.36
N SER A 162 0.87 6.99 20.41
CA SER A 162 0.59 8.42 20.29
C SER A 162 1.71 9.13 19.51
N GLU A 163 1.40 10.29 18.91
CA GLU A 163 2.40 11.12 18.22
C GLU A 163 3.57 11.46 19.16
N TYR A 164 3.28 11.74 20.43
CA TYR A 164 4.28 12.04 21.45
C TYR A 164 5.22 10.86 21.72
N GLU A 165 4.68 9.64 21.86
CA GLU A 165 5.49 8.44 22.04
C GLU A 165 6.36 8.16 20.81
N LEU A 166 5.81 8.31 19.60
CA LEU A 166 6.56 8.14 18.36
C LEU A 166 7.73 9.14 18.27
N LEU A 167 7.49 10.41 18.59
CA LEU A 167 8.54 11.43 18.59
C LEU A 167 9.63 11.13 19.61
N ASN A 168 9.25 10.68 20.81
CA ASN A 168 10.20 10.32 21.86
C ASN A 168 11.02 9.08 21.50
N ILE A 169 10.45 8.11 20.80
CA ILE A 169 11.20 6.90 20.44
C ILE A 169 12.10 7.14 19.24
N LEU A 170 11.58 7.80 18.20
CA LEU A 170 12.32 8.06 16.96
C LEU A 170 13.34 9.20 17.11
N GLN A 171 13.27 10.00 18.18
CA GLN A 171 14.19 11.11 18.44
C GLN A 171 14.26 12.11 17.28
N VAL A 172 13.15 12.31 16.57
CA VAL A 172 13.04 13.22 15.42
C VAL A 172 12.21 14.45 15.75
N PRO A 173 12.49 15.61 15.12
CA PRO A 173 11.67 16.80 15.29
C PRO A 173 10.25 16.58 14.77
N ARG A 174 9.27 17.18 15.44
CA ARG A 174 7.85 17.13 15.04
C ARG A 174 7.61 17.55 13.59
N ALA A 175 8.38 18.52 13.10
CA ALA A 175 8.29 18.99 11.72
C ALA A 175 8.58 17.89 10.69
N VAL A 176 9.53 16.99 10.98
CA VAL A 176 9.90 15.85 10.13
C VAL A 176 8.75 14.83 10.10
N VAL A 177 8.24 14.44 11.27
CA VAL A 177 7.10 13.51 11.37
C VAL A 177 5.84 14.06 10.71
N SER A 178 5.58 15.37 10.84
CA SER A 178 4.43 15.99 10.19
C SER A 178 4.50 15.93 8.67
N ARG A 179 5.69 16.16 8.08
CA ARG A 179 5.91 16.06 6.64
C ARG A 179 5.79 14.61 6.16
N PHE A 180 6.42 13.68 6.87
CA PHE A 180 6.27 12.26 6.62
C PHE A 180 4.81 11.84 6.68
N TYR A 181 4.06 12.23 7.71
CA TYR A 181 2.65 11.88 7.87
C TYR A 181 1.78 12.39 6.72
N LEU A 182 2.01 13.62 6.25
CA LEU A 182 1.30 14.17 5.09
C LEU A 182 1.63 13.41 3.80
N ALA A 183 2.91 13.07 3.58
CA ALA A 183 3.34 12.28 2.44
C ALA A 183 2.78 10.85 2.50
N ALA A 184 2.87 10.20 3.65
CA ALA A 184 2.32 8.88 3.92
C ALA A 184 0.81 8.86 3.71
N ARG A 185 0.08 9.89 4.15
CA ARG A 185 -1.36 10.02 3.90
C ARG A 185 -1.69 10.13 2.40
N GLN A 186 -0.85 10.80 1.61
CA GLN A 186 -1.05 10.88 0.16
C GLN A 186 -0.76 9.54 -0.54
N VAL A 187 0.26 8.81 -0.08
CA VAL A 187 0.67 7.55 -0.71
C VAL A 187 -0.16 6.35 -0.24
N LEU A 188 -0.57 6.35 1.02
CA LEU A 188 -1.37 5.30 1.66
C LEU A 188 -2.85 5.61 1.69
N GLN A 189 -3.33 6.57 0.88
CA GLN A 189 -4.76 6.76 0.66
C GLN A 189 -5.36 5.45 0.11
N VAL A 190 -5.86 4.62 1.03
CA VAL A 190 -6.79 3.53 0.83
C VAL A 190 -8.16 4.19 0.83
N TYR A 191 -8.83 4.16 -0.33
CA TYR A 191 -10.24 4.53 -0.43
C TYR A 191 -11.11 3.43 0.16
#